data_AF-A0AB73U512-F1
#
_entry.id   AF-A0AB73U512-F1
#
_cell.length_a   1.000
_cell.length_b   1.000
_cell.length_c   1.000
_cell.angle_alpha   90.00
_cell.angle_beta   90.00
_cell.angle_gamma   90.00
#
_symmetry.space_group_name_H-M   'P 1'
#
loop_
_entity.id
_entity.type
_entity.pdbx_description
1 polymer ?
#
loop_
_entity_poly.entity_id
_entity_poly.type
_entity_poly.pdbx_seq_one_letter_code
_entity_poly.pdbx_strand_id
1 'polypeptide(L)'
;MIKVLHGLHDKLASLHVEIGRELGQKPTGLAAHELLDALDAQLRTITDAVPAHAPMTKSMLMNDSEDWIRLSVFVETALRDLGRLIQECGNIVHERKQPFLRLIRRIESEGYEIDETTFTQVSDGHDWSVDELDSPEVRIQLDAEQIARAEQAAQYQQRLERINEAIKAIEVDYAERIRQLTKTMPTPPASSGQISTPE
;
A
#
# COMPACT_ATOMS: atom_id res chain seq x y z
N MET A 1 -14.31 -9.89 -28.07
CA MET A 1 -14.32 -8.52 -27.50
C MET A 1 -15.19 -8.46 -26.25
N ILE A 2 -16.52 -8.64 -26.32
CA ILE A 2 -17.41 -8.63 -25.14
C ILE A 2 -16.94 -9.62 -24.04
N LYS A 3 -16.57 -10.86 -24.43
CA LYS A 3 -15.99 -11.85 -23.51
C LYS A 3 -14.68 -11.41 -22.84
N VAL A 4 -13.87 -10.57 -23.51
CA VAL A 4 -12.61 -10.06 -22.95
C VAL A 4 -12.91 -9.05 -21.84
N LEU A 5 -13.88 -8.15 -22.06
CA LEU A 5 -14.31 -7.19 -21.04
C LEU A 5 -14.87 -7.89 -19.79
N HIS A 6 -15.66 -8.95 -19.97
CA HIS A 6 -16.13 -9.78 -18.85
C HIS A 6 -14.98 -10.50 -18.14
N GLY A 7 -14.04 -11.09 -18.90
CA GLY A 7 -12.86 -11.71 -18.30
C GLY A 7 -11.97 -10.73 -17.55
N LEU A 8 -11.88 -9.47 -17.98
CA LEU A 8 -11.21 -8.41 -17.25
C LEU A 8 -11.96 -8.05 -15.95
N HIS A 9 -13.29 -7.95 -16.01
CA HIS A 9 -14.13 -7.72 -14.82
C HIS A 9 -13.92 -8.81 -13.76
N ASP A 10 -13.99 -10.08 -14.15
CA ASP A 10 -13.75 -11.22 -13.26
C ASP A 10 -12.32 -11.18 -12.66
N LYS A 11 -11.33 -10.79 -13.47
CA LYS A 11 -9.94 -10.66 -13.03
C LYS A 11 -9.76 -9.53 -12.01
N LEU A 12 -10.43 -8.39 -12.16
CA LEU A 12 -10.38 -7.30 -11.18
C LEU A 12 -10.91 -7.75 -9.82
N ALA A 13 -12.02 -8.51 -9.79
CA ALA A 13 -12.56 -9.07 -8.57
C ALA A 13 -11.56 -10.01 -7.86
N SER A 14 -10.86 -10.86 -8.61
CA SER A 14 -9.80 -11.71 -8.05
C SER A 14 -8.63 -10.90 -7.49
N LEU A 15 -8.18 -9.88 -8.22
CA LEU A 15 -7.08 -9.01 -7.79
C LEU A 15 -7.44 -8.22 -6.53
N HIS A 16 -8.71 -7.83 -6.37
CA HIS A 16 -9.16 -7.11 -5.18
C HIS A 16 -8.95 -7.94 -3.89
N VAL A 17 -9.22 -9.25 -3.95
CA VAL A 17 -8.98 -10.18 -2.84
C VAL A 17 -7.49 -10.38 -2.59
N GLU A 18 -6.70 -10.55 -3.65
CA GLU A 18 -5.25 -10.78 -3.54
C GLU A 18 -4.53 -9.57 -2.94
N ILE A 19 -4.83 -8.35 -3.42
CA ILE A 19 -4.27 -7.10 -2.89
C ILE A 19 -4.66 -6.89 -1.43
N GLY A 20 -5.90 -7.21 -1.06
CA GLY A 20 -6.35 -7.12 0.32
C GLY A 20 -5.58 -8.06 1.25
N ARG A 21 -5.23 -9.27 0.78
CA ARG A 21 -4.43 -10.24 1.52
C ARG A 21 -2.97 -9.82 1.66
N GLU A 22 -2.37 -9.30 0.59
CA GLU A 22 -0.91 -9.09 0.52
C GLU A 22 -0.47 -7.72 1.03
N LEU A 23 -1.24 -6.68 0.73
CA LEU A 23 -0.90 -5.30 1.10
C LEU A 23 -1.69 -4.83 2.33
N GLY A 24 -2.85 -5.43 2.60
CA GLY A 24 -3.70 -5.07 3.72
C GLY A 24 -4.08 -3.59 3.68
N GLN A 25 -4.06 -2.95 4.86
CA GLN A 25 -4.45 -1.54 5.05
C GLN A 25 -3.28 -0.55 4.85
N LYS A 26 -2.19 -0.98 4.19
CA LYS A 26 -1.09 -0.05 3.86
C LYS A 26 -1.55 1.00 2.85
N PRO A 27 -0.92 2.19 2.80
CA PRO A 27 -1.27 3.22 1.84
C PRO A 27 -1.32 2.73 0.39
N THR A 28 -0.37 1.87 -0.01
CA THR A 28 -0.32 1.27 -1.35
C THR A 28 -1.45 0.27 -1.61
N GLY A 29 -1.87 -0.50 -0.60
CA GLY A 29 -3.00 -1.41 -0.69
C GLY A 29 -4.33 -0.67 -0.89
N LEU A 30 -4.54 0.40 -0.11
CA LEU A 30 -5.71 1.27 -0.24
C LEU A 30 -5.78 1.93 -1.62
N ALA A 31 -4.67 2.53 -2.08
CA ALA A 31 -4.62 3.13 -3.41
C ALA A 31 -4.83 2.12 -4.54
N ALA A 32 -4.36 0.89 -4.36
CA ALA A 32 -4.59 -0.18 -5.32
C ALA A 32 -6.07 -0.59 -5.38
N HIS A 33 -6.77 -0.69 -4.25
CA HIS A 33 -8.22 -0.90 -4.22
C HIS A 33 -8.97 0.24 -4.90
N GLU A 34 -8.62 1.50 -4.59
CA GLU A 34 -9.21 2.68 -5.25
C GLU A 34 -9.08 2.60 -6.79
N LEU A 35 -7.92 2.17 -7.31
CA LEU A 35 -7.71 1.98 -8.75
C LEU A 35 -8.55 0.82 -9.30
N LEU A 36 -8.56 -0.33 -8.63
CA LEU A 36 -9.33 -1.49 -9.07
C LEU A 36 -10.83 -1.18 -9.11
N ASP A 37 -11.36 -0.49 -8.10
CA ASP A 37 -12.76 -0.07 -8.04
C ASP A 37 -13.11 0.88 -9.19
N ALA A 38 -12.22 1.83 -9.50
CA ALA A 38 -12.42 2.74 -10.62
C ALA A 38 -12.42 2.02 -11.98
N LEU A 39 -11.52 1.05 -12.18
CA LEU A 39 -11.48 0.21 -13.38
C LEU A 39 -12.73 -0.67 -13.49
N ASP A 40 -13.18 -1.23 -12.37
CA ASP A 40 -14.37 -2.07 -12.28
C ASP A 40 -15.63 -1.29 -12.66
N ALA A 41 -15.78 -0.10 -12.09
CA ALA A 41 -16.88 0.81 -12.40
C ALA A 41 -16.95 1.13 -13.90
N GLN A 42 -15.80 1.32 -14.56
CA GLN A 42 -15.77 1.55 -16.00
C GLN A 42 -16.17 0.31 -16.81
N LEU A 43 -15.66 -0.87 -16.46
CA LEU A 43 -16.02 -2.10 -17.17
C LEU A 43 -17.52 -2.41 -17.04
N ARG A 44 -18.10 -2.17 -15.86
CA ARG A 44 -19.54 -2.35 -15.60
C ARG A 44 -20.43 -1.52 -16.51
N THR A 45 -20.00 -0.33 -16.94
CA THR A 45 -20.78 0.46 -17.91
C THR A 45 -21.08 -0.29 -19.22
N ILE A 46 -20.25 -1.27 -19.58
CA ILE A 46 -20.42 -2.10 -20.77
C ILE A 46 -20.92 -3.50 -20.40
N THR A 47 -20.34 -4.15 -19.39
CA THR A 47 -20.66 -5.54 -19.05
C THR A 47 -22.07 -5.71 -18.49
N ASP A 48 -22.62 -4.67 -17.84
CA ASP A 48 -24.00 -4.73 -17.33
C ASP A 48 -25.02 -4.52 -18.45
N ALA A 49 -24.65 -3.79 -19.51
CA ALA A 49 -25.51 -3.49 -20.64
C ALA A 49 -25.51 -4.60 -21.73
N VAL A 50 -24.39 -5.33 -21.86
CA VAL A 50 -24.20 -6.31 -22.94
C VAL A 50 -23.79 -7.66 -22.35
N PRO A 51 -24.69 -8.68 -22.36
CA PRO A 51 -24.36 -10.01 -21.83
C PRO A 51 -23.13 -10.64 -22.52
N ALA A 52 -22.34 -11.41 -21.76
CA ALA A 52 -21.13 -12.09 -22.26
C ALA A 52 -21.33 -12.95 -23.53
N HIS A 53 -22.55 -13.48 -23.71
CA HIS A 53 -22.92 -14.35 -24.83
C HIS A 53 -23.75 -13.65 -25.91
N ALA A 54 -23.94 -12.32 -25.81
CA ALA A 54 -24.69 -11.57 -26.81
C ALA A 54 -24.05 -11.72 -28.20
N PRO A 55 -24.84 -11.98 -29.25
CA PRO A 55 -24.33 -12.01 -30.61
C PRO A 55 -23.82 -10.62 -31.00
N MET A 56 -22.62 -10.55 -31.57
CA MET A 56 -22.04 -9.29 -32.03
C MET A 56 -22.90 -8.71 -33.16
N THR A 57 -23.44 -7.51 -32.97
CA THR A 57 -24.23 -6.83 -34.01
C THR A 57 -23.34 -5.91 -34.85
N LYS A 58 -23.76 -5.61 -36.08
CA LYS A 58 -23.06 -4.65 -36.96
C LYS A 58 -22.99 -3.25 -36.33
N SER A 59 -24.03 -2.84 -35.61
CA SER A 59 -24.06 -1.54 -34.90
C SER A 59 -22.99 -1.49 -33.81
N MET A 60 -22.87 -2.52 -32.99
CA MET A 60 -21.82 -2.62 -31.96
C MET A 60 -20.42 -2.58 -32.57
N LEU A 61 -20.22 -3.29 -33.70
CA LEU A 61 -18.92 -3.28 -34.38
C LEU A 61 -18.55 -1.90 -34.92
N MET A 62 -19.51 -1.16 -35.47
CA MET A 62 -19.24 0.13 -36.12
C MET A 62 -19.17 1.31 -35.13
N ASN A 63 -19.92 1.24 -34.02
CA ASN A 63 -20.10 2.38 -33.12
C ASN A 63 -19.33 2.24 -31.81
N ASP A 64 -19.16 1.01 -31.29
CA ASP A 64 -18.71 0.80 -29.90
C ASP A 64 -17.34 0.07 -29.81
N SER A 65 -16.92 -0.60 -30.89
CA SER A 65 -15.78 -1.52 -30.85
C SER A 65 -14.43 -0.84 -30.57
N GLU A 66 -14.24 0.38 -31.07
CA GLU A 66 -13.01 1.15 -30.84
C GLU A 66 -12.88 1.55 -29.36
N ASP A 67 -13.98 1.99 -28.74
CA ASP A 67 -14.02 2.38 -27.34
C ASP A 67 -13.79 1.17 -26.42
N TRP A 68 -14.37 0.01 -26.77
CA TRP A 68 -14.14 -1.23 -26.04
C TRP A 68 -12.68 -1.70 -26.13
N ILE A 69 -12.05 -1.59 -27.30
CA ILE A 69 -10.62 -1.89 -27.46
C ILE A 69 -9.80 -0.94 -26.59
N ARG A 70 -10.06 0.37 -26.69
CA ARG A 70 -9.35 1.40 -25.94
C ARG A 70 -9.45 1.17 -24.43
N LEU A 71 -10.64 0.85 -23.92
CA LEU A 71 -10.85 0.54 -22.51
C LEU A 71 -10.08 -0.74 -22.11
N SER A 72 -10.14 -1.81 -22.90
CA SER A 72 -9.43 -3.06 -22.58
C SER A 72 -7.91 -2.85 -22.49
N VAL A 73 -7.33 -2.12 -23.45
CA VAL A 73 -5.89 -1.78 -23.47
C VAL A 73 -5.53 -0.90 -22.28
N PHE A 74 -6.39 0.07 -21.93
CA PHE A 74 -6.19 0.92 -20.76
C PHE A 74 -6.18 0.09 -19.47
N VAL A 75 -7.18 -0.76 -19.25
CA VAL A 75 -7.27 -1.63 -18.05
C VAL A 75 -6.03 -2.52 -17.95
N GLU A 76 -5.62 -3.18 -19.03
CA GLU A 76 -4.42 -4.02 -19.03
C GLU A 76 -3.15 -3.24 -18.70
N THR A 77 -3.03 -2.02 -19.23
CA THR A 77 -1.88 -1.14 -18.98
C THR A 77 -1.86 -0.67 -17.53
N ALA A 78 -3.00 -0.22 -16.99
CA ALA A 78 -3.13 0.21 -15.61
C ALA A 78 -2.79 -0.92 -14.62
N LEU A 79 -3.26 -2.15 -14.89
CA LEU A 79 -2.92 -3.31 -14.06
C LEU A 79 -1.43 -3.67 -14.12
N ARG A 80 -0.80 -3.55 -15.29
CA ARG A 80 0.64 -3.77 -15.43
C ARG A 80 1.43 -2.72 -14.65
N ASP A 81 1.05 -1.46 -14.75
CA ASP A 81 1.70 -0.36 -14.04
C ASP A 81 1.49 -0.45 -12.54
N LEU A 82 0.29 -0.86 -12.09
CA LEU A 82 0.01 -1.15 -10.69
C LEU A 82 0.97 -2.23 -10.15
N GLY A 83 1.08 -3.36 -10.84
CA GLY A 83 1.99 -4.45 -10.43
C GLY A 83 3.45 -3.99 -10.35
N ARG A 84 3.89 -3.18 -11.31
CA ARG A 84 5.23 -2.57 -11.28
C ARG A 84 5.43 -1.67 -10.07
N LEU A 85 4.50 -0.74 -9.81
CA LEU A 85 4.60 0.20 -8.68
C LEU A 85 4.59 -0.52 -7.33
N ILE A 86 3.76 -1.55 -7.16
CA ILE A 86 3.73 -2.38 -5.95
C ILE A 86 5.08 -3.08 -5.76
N GLN A 87 5.63 -3.69 -6.81
CA GLN A 87 6.92 -4.38 -6.74
C GLN A 87 8.08 -3.42 -6.42
N GLU A 88 8.12 -2.26 -7.10
CA GLU A 88 9.14 -1.24 -6.87
C GLU A 88 9.08 -0.71 -5.42
N CYS A 89 7.88 -0.40 -4.92
CA CYS A 89 7.68 -0.01 -3.53
C CYS A 89 8.16 -1.09 -2.56
N GLY A 90 7.76 -2.35 -2.80
CA GLY A 90 8.14 -3.50 -1.97
C GLY A 90 9.66 -3.69 -1.89
N ASN A 91 10.35 -3.58 -3.02
CA ASN A 91 11.81 -3.69 -3.08
C ASN A 91 12.49 -2.58 -2.27
N ILE A 92 12.08 -1.32 -2.47
CA ILE A 92 12.68 -0.18 -1.76
C ILE A 92 12.39 -0.26 -0.26
N VAL A 93 11.16 -0.58 0.15
CA VAL A 93 10.80 -0.76 1.55
C VAL A 93 11.60 -1.90 2.18
N HIS A 94 11.77 -3.02 1.47
CA HIS A 94 12.58 -4.13 1.95
C HIS A 94 14.03 -3.71 2.21
N GLU A 95 14.66 -3.02 1.27
CA GLU A 95 16.03 -2.51 1.43
C GLU A 95 16.14 -1.55 2.62
N ARG A 96 15.16 -0.64 2.78
CA ARG A 96 15.13 0.35 3.87
C ARG A 96 14.84 -0.26 5.24
N LYS A 97 14.18 -1.41 5.31
CA LYS A 97 13.99 -2.16 6.56
C LYS A 97 15.26 -2.83 7.07
N GLN A 98 16.23 -3.14 6.21
CA GLN A 98 17.46 -3.82 6.66
C GLN A 98 18.27 -3.00 7.69
N PRO A 99 18.54 -1.69 7.49
CA PRO A 99 19.13 -0.85 8.52
C PRO A 99 18.30 -0.75 9.81
N PHE A 100 16.97 -0.72 9.70
CA PHE A 100 16.05 -0.65 10.84
C PHE A 100 16.20 -1.87 11.75
N LEU A 101 16.15 -3.08 11.17
CA LEU A 101 16.33 -4.33 11.89
C LEU A 101 17.73 -4.48 12.52
N ARG A 102 18.77 -3.99 11.84
CA ARG A 102 20.12 -3.97 12.40
C ARG A 102 20.24 -3.03 13.60
N LEU A 103 19.55 -1.89 13.57
CA LEU A 103 19.53 -0.95 14.68
C LEU A 103 18.79 -1.53 15.88
N ILE A 104 17.63 -2.18 15.66
CA ILE A 104 16.88 -2.90 16.70
C ILE A 104 17.79 -3.91 17.43
N ARG A 105 18.41 -4.82 16.68
CA ARG A 105 19.31 -5.83 17.27
C ARG A 105 20.46 -5.24 18.05
N ARG A 106 20.98 -4.09 17.59
CA ARG A 106 22.05 -3.39 18.30
C ARG A 106 21.55 -2.81 19.62
N ILE A 107 20.41 -2.14 19.61
CA ILE A 107 19.78 -1.55 20.81
C ILE A 107 19.52 -2.64 21.86
N GLU A 108 18.94 -3.76 21.43
CA GLU A 108 18.71 -4.93 22.30
C GLU A 108 20.03 -5.50 22.86
N SER A 109 21.08 -5.59 22.03
CA SER A 109 22.40 -6.07 22.49
C SER A 109 23.07 -5.15 23.51
N GLU A 110 22.66 -3.88 23.58
CA GLU A 110 23.15 -2.89 24.55
C GLU A 110 22.31 -2.88 25.85
N GLY A 111 21.33 -3.79 25.98
CA GLY A 111 20.50 -3.98 27.17
C GLY A 111 19.28 -3.06 27.23
N TYR A 112 18.85 -2.50 26.10
CA TYR A 112 17.59 -1.76 26.00
C TYR A 112 16.48 -2.68 25.49
N GLU A 113 15.26 -2.38 25.88
CA GLU A 113 14.06 -3.06 25.41
C GLU A 113 13.39 -2.22 24.32
N ILE A 114 12.76 -2.90 23.36
CA ILE A 114 12.01 -2.26 22.28
C ILE A 114 10.59 -2.82 22.29
N ASP A 115 9.61 -1.93 22.19
CA ASP A 115 8.21 -2.32 22.10
C ASP A 115 7.94 -3.17 20.84
N GLU A 116 7.35 -4.35 21.03
CA GLU A 116 7.07 -5.32 19.96
C GLU A 116 5.95 -4.87 19.01
N THR A 117 5.18 -3.84 19.37
CA THR A 117 4.06 -3.37 18.54
C THR A 117 4.46 -2.26 17.58
N THR A 118 5.19 -1.27 18.08
CA THR A 118 5.61 -0.09 17.34
C THR A 118 7.02 -0.23 16.76
N PHE A 119 7.87 -1.05 17.37
CA PHE A 119 9.30 -1.21 17.07
C PHE A 119 10.10 0.10 17.09
N THR A 120 9.55 1.15 17.71
CA THR A 120 10.20 2.47 17.78
C THR A 120 10.37 2.98 19.20
N GLN A 121 9.53 2.55 20.15
CA GLN A 121 9.69 2.90 21.56
C GLN A 121 10.85 2.11 22.16
N VAL A 122 11.73 2.80 22.88
CA VAL A 122 12.92 2.22 23.51
C VAL A 122 12.91 2.55 25.00
N SER A 123 13.06 1.51 25.82
CA SER A 123 13.19 1.63 27.28
C SER A 123 14.50 1.01 27.74
N ASP A 124 14.98 1.47 28.89
CA ASP A 124 16.12 0.82 29.53
C ASP A 124 15.68 -0.49 30.18
N GLY A 125 16.34 -1.59 29.82
CA GLY A 125 16.08 -2.93 30.37
C GLY A 125 16.92 -3.25 31.61
N HIS A 126 17.71 -2.28 32.10
CA HIS A 126 18.53 -2.48 33.29
C HIS A 126 17.68 -2.45 34.58
N ASP A 127 17.98 -3.36 35.50
CA ASP A 127 17.41 -3.33 36.85
C ASP A 127 18.23 -2.37 37.72
N TRP A 128 17.59 -1.29 38.14
CA TRP A 128 18.19 -0.22 38.95
C TRP A 128 17.94 -0.39 40.45
N SER A 129 17.54 -1.57 40.91
CA SER A 129 17.37 -1.83 42.33
C SER A 129 18.66 -1.61 43.11
N VAL A 130 18.56 -0.91 44.24
CA VAL A 130 19.68 -0.49 45.09
C VAL A 130 19.51 -1.15 46.46
N ASP A 131 20.60 -1.66 47.06
CA ASP A 131 20.54 -2.25 48.39
C ASP A 131 20.58 -1.17 49.48
N GLU A 132 19.91 -1.40 50.60
CA GLU A 132 19.87 -0.44 51.73
C GLU A 132 21.27 -0.14 52.31
N LEU A 133 22.25 -1.03 52.07
CA LEU A 133 23.63 -0.92 52.52
C LEU A 133 24.54 -0.14 51.57
N ASP A 134 24.06 0.27 50.39
CA ASP A 134 24.88 0.99 49.41
C ASP A 134 25.23 2.40 49.90
N SER A 135 26.49 2.80 49.69
CA SER A 135 26.99 4.11 50.12
C SER A 135 26.34 5.25 49.31
N PRO A 136 26.28 6.48 49.86
CA PRO A 136 25.75 7.63 49.14
C PRO A 136 26.44 7.89 47.79
N GLU A 137 27.74 7.61 47.69
CA GLU A 137 28.50 7.75 46.46
C GLU A 137 28.03 6.76 45.37
N VAL A 138 27.70 5.52 45.75
CA VAL A 138 27.16 4.51 44.83
C VAL A 138 25.80 4.95 44.28
N ARG A 139 24.94 5.51 45.14
CA ARG A 139 23.62 6.03 44.72
C ARG A 139 23.73 7.16 43.70
N ILE A 140 24.62 8.12 43.95
CA ILE A 140 24.86 9.23 43.00
C ILE A 140 25.38 8.71 41.66
N GLN A 141 26.23 7.69 41.68
CA GLN A 141 26.73 7.08 40.45
C GLN A 141 25.62 6.37 39.67
N LEU A 142 24.78 5.58 40.36
CA LEU A 142 23.64 4.90 39.73
C LEU A 142 22.64 5.90 39.14
N ASP A 143 22.33 6.98 39.86
CA ASP A 143 21.45 8.04 39.36
C ASP A 143 22.02 8.68 38.07
N ALA A 144 23.33 8.93 38.04
CA ALA A 144 24.00 9.49 36.87
C ALA A 144 23.98 8.53 35.67
N GLU A 145 24.22 7.23 35.91
CA GLU A 145 24.15 6.20 34.89
C GLU A 145 22.73 6.02 34.35
N GLN A 146 21.71 6.08 35.23
CA GLN A 146 20.30 6.02 34.85
C GLN A 146 19.91 7.18 33.93
N ILE A 147 20.34 8.41 34.25
CA ILE A 147 20.12 9.58 33.39
C ILE A 147 20.79 9.37 32.03
N ALA A 148 22.05 8.93 32.01
CA ALA A 148 22.78 8.70 30.77
C ALA A 148 22.12 7.63 29.89
N ARG A 149 21.61 6.53 30.47
CA ARG A 149 20.88 5.49 29.74
C ARG A 149 19.51 5.98 29.26
N ALA A 150 18.80 6.79 30.04
CA ALA A 150 17.55 7.40 29.60
C ALA A 150 17.75 8.33 28.40
N GLU A 151 18.81 9.15 28.40
CA GLU A 151 19.17 10.01 27.27
C GLU A 151 19.52 9.18 26.02
N GLN A 152 20.27 8.09 26.20
CA GLN A 152 20.64 7.19 25.11
C GLN A 152 19.42 6.47 24.52
N ALA A 153 18.49 6.00 25.36
CA ALA A 153 17.23 5.40 24.93
C ALA A 153 16.41 6.38 24.07
N ALA A 154 16.32 7.64 24.50
CA ALA A 154 15.63 8.70 23.74
C ALA A 154 16.28 8.94 22.36
N GLN A 155 17.62 8.94 22.28
CA GLN A 155 18.32 9.06 21.01
C GLN A 155 18.06 7.86 20.08
N TYR A 156 17.99 6.65 20.64
CA TYR A 156 17.65 5.45 19.88
C TYR A 156 16.24 5.48 19.34
N GLN A 157 15.26 5.86 20.18
CA GLN A 157 13.88 6.05 19.76
C GLN A 157 13.78 7.05 18.61
N GLN A 158 14.36 8.25 18.75
CA GLN A 158 14.35 9.27 17.68
C GLN A 158 14.97 8.76 16.36
N ARG A 159 15.95 7.86 16.45
CA ARG A 159 16.56 7.28 15.25
C ARG A 159 15.65 6.23 14.60
N LEU A 160 15.01 5.38 15.39
CA LEU A 160 14.04 4.39 14.90
C LEU A 160 12.82 5.10 14.27
N GLU A 161 12.28 6.12 14.93
CA GLU A 161 11.17 6.93 14.44
C GLU A 161 11.48 7.54 13.08
N ARG A 162 12.64 8.21 12.92
CA ARG A 162 13.04 8.80 11.63
C ARG A 162 13.14 7.78 10.50
N ILE A 163 13.65 6.58 10.78
CA ILE A 163 13.74 5.53 9.76
C ILE A 163 12.34 5.01 9.41
N ASN A 164 11.48 4.80 10.42
CA ASN A 164 10.10 4.36 10.22
C ASN A 164 9.29 5.38 9.41
N GLU A 165 9.42 6.67 9.71
CA GLU A 165 8.78 7.75 8.95
C GLU A 165 9.27 7.80 7.50
N ALA A 166 10.57 7.62 7.27
CA ALA A 166 11.12 7.57 5.92
C ALA A 166 10.55 6.38 5.12
N ILE A 167 10.34 5.23 5.75
CA ILE A 167 9.69 4.07 5.12
C ILE A 167 8.23 4.39 4.80
N LYS A 168 7.48 4.96 5.75
CA LYS A 168 6.08 5.36 5.54
C LYS A 168 5.94 6.38 4.41
N ALA A 169 6.86 7.35 4.32
CA ALA A 169 6.85 8.35 3.26
C ALA A 169 7.00 7.71 1.87
N ILE A 170 7.80 6.64 1.75
CA ILE A 170 7.93 5.88 0.49
C ILE A 170 6.62 5.19 0.15
N GLU A 171 5.97 4.51 1.11
CA GLU A 171 4.67 3.86 0.86
C GLU A 171 3.60 4.89 0.45
N VAL A 172 3.60 6.08 1.05
CA VAL A 172 2.68 7.18 0.68
C VAL A 172 2.97 7.73 -0.73
N ASP A 173 4.24 7.93 -1.09
CA ASP A 173 4.61 8.39 -2.43
C ASP A 173 4.14 7.40 -3.52
N TYR A 174 4.38 6.10 -3.31
CA TYR A 174 3.91 5.08 -4.24
C TYR A 174 2.39 4.96 -4.28
N ALA A 175 1.69 5.15 -3.15
CA ALA A 175 0.24 5.21 -3.12
C ALA A 175 -0.30 6.35 -4.00
N GLU A 176 0.32 7.54 -3.95
CA GLU A 176 -0.08 8.66 -4.81
C GLU A 176 0.20 8.37 -6.29
N ARG A 177 1.34 7.74 -6.62
CA ARG A 177 1.62 7.30 -8.00
C ARG A 177 0.57 6.32 -8.52
N ILE A 178 0.10 5.39 -7.67
CA ILE A 178 -0.99 4.47 -8.03
C ILE A 178 -2.28 5.26 -8.30
N ARG A 179 -2.65 6.21 -7.45
CA ARG A 179 -3.84 7.07 -7.67
C ARG A 179 -3.76 7.88 -8.95
N GLN A 180 -2.56 8.25 -9.38
CA GLN A 180 -2.36 8.96 -10.65
C GLN A 180 -2.66 8.09 -11.87
N LEU A 181 -2.62 6.75 -11.77
CA LEU A 181 -3.05 5.86 -12.84
C LEU A 181 -4.54 6.02 -13.16
N THR A 182 -5.36 6.38 -12.18
CA THR A 182 -6.79 6.66 -12.40
C THR A 182 -7.01 7.97 -13.16
N LYS A 183 -6.08 8.94 -13.06
CA LYS A 183 -6.22 10.26 -13.71
C LYS A 183 -6.00 10.20 -15.23
N THR A 184 -5.41 9.13 -15.74
CA THR A 184 -5.18 8.90 -17.18
C THR A 184 -6.30 8.10 -17.84
N MET A 185 -7.35 7.80 -17.09
CA MET A 185 -8.46 6.94 -17.48
C MET A 185 -9.30 7.57 -18.60
N PRO A 186 -9.60 6.84 -19.69
CA PRO A 186 -10.41 7.35 -20.77
C PRO A 186 -11.83 7.64 -20.27
N THR A 187 -12.40 8.75 -20.70
CA THR A 187 -13.80 9.08 -20.42
C THR A 187 -14.69 7.98 -21.00
N PRO A 188 -15.69 7.46 -20.25
CA PRO A 188 -16.59 6.47 -20.81
C PRO A 188 -17.32 7.05 -22.03
N PRO A 189 -17.63 6.21 -23.04
CA PRO A 189 -18.42 6.67 -24.17
C PRO A 189 -19.75 7.21 -23.66
N ALA A 190 -20.13 8.39 -24.14
CA ALA A 190 -21.47 8.92 -23.89
C ALA A 190 -22.45 7.87 -24.41
N SER A 191 -23.18 7.22 -23.50
CA SER A 191 -24.23 6.27 -23.84
C SER A 191 -25.12 6.91 -24.90
N SER A 192 -25.05 6.39 -26.13
CA SER A 192 -25.92 6.77 -27.23
C SER A 192 -27.32 6.24 -26.93
N GLY A 193 -27.98 6.86 -25.96
CA GLY A 193 -29.38 6.65 -25.66
C GLY A 193 -30.22 7.27 -26.77
N GLN A 194 -30.61 6.45 -27.74
CA GLN A 194 -31.92 6.49 -28.39
C GLN A 194 -32.07 5.25 -29.27
N ILE A 195 -32.48 4.14 -28.63
CA ILE A 195 -33.21 3.09 -29.35
C ILE A 195 -34.61 3.66 -29.56
N SER A 196 -34.82 4.29 -30.72
CA SER A 196 -36.17 4.67 -31.16
C SER A 196 -36.95 3.40 -31.48
N THR A 197 -37.99 3.15 -30.68
CA THR A 197 -39.05 2.18 -30.98
C THR A 197 -39.85 2.69 -32.19
N PRO A 198 -40.03 1.92 -33.27
CA PRO A 198 -40.98 2.28 -34.32
C PRO A 198 -42.41 1.89 -33.89
N GLU A 199 -43.34 2.82 -34.04
CA GLU A 199 -44.80 2.57 -34.10
C GLU A 199 -45.18 1.81 -35.38
#